data_AF-A0A7M2ZWY4-F1
#
_entry.id   AF-A0A7M2ZWY4-F1
#
_cell.length_a   1.000
_cell.length_b   1.000
_cell.length_c   1.000
_cell.angle_alpha   90.00
_cell.angle_beta   90.00
_cell.angle_gamma   90.00
#
_symmetry.space_group_name_H-M   'P 1'
#
loop_
_entity.id
_entity.type
_entity.pdbx_description
1 polymer ?
#
loop_
_entity_poly.entity_id
_entity_poly.type
_entity_poly.pdbx_seq_one_letter_code
_entity_poly.pdbx_strand_id
1 'polypeptide(L)'
;MSREDPQFKLRMTPELRAQAEQAAKASGRSLNAELVARLESSFIAENATDRLITAERARELAMMARSAIPDEIRKRAVESIYRAVRLGHSEAIASLSDLNLDGGIPDSELEELMTGVIQELESAGYKIKWDDVTALWIKF
;
A
#
# COMPACT_ATOMS: atom_id res chain seq x y z
N MET A 1 29.60 3.70 -24.85
CA MET A 1 29.77 2.27 -24.50
C MET A 1 28.43 1.60 -24.73
N SER A 2 28.32 0.87 -25.83
CA SER A 2 27.09 0.18 -26.25
C SER A 2 26.82 -0.97 -25.29
N ARG A 3 25.73 -0.88 -24.50
CA ARG A 3 25.19 -2.05 -23.80
C ARG A 3 24.56 -2.94 -24.88
N GLU A 4 25.28 -3.97 -25.30
CA GLU A 4 24.75 -4.99 -26.20
C GLU A 4 23.95 -5.99 -25.37
N ASP A 5 22.67 -5.71 -25.17
CA ASP A 5 21.76 -6.70 -24.60
C ASP A 5 21.74 -7.94 -25.51
N PRO A 6 21.86 -9.17 -24.95
CA PRO A 6 21.94 -10.39 -25.74
C PRO A 6 20.67 -10.58 -26.58
N GLN A 7 20.84 -10.67 -27.90
CA GLN A 7 19.71 -10.81 -28.83
C GLN A 7 19.15 -12.23 -28.81
N PHE A 8 17.89 -12.38 -28.37
CA PHE A 8 17.18 -13.66 -28.36
C PHE A 8 16.25 -13.79 -29.58
N LYS A 9 16.42 -14.86 -30.38
CA LYS A 9 15.54 -15.17 -31.51
C LYS A 9 14.31 -15.95 -31.04
N LEU A 10 13.28 -15.23 -30.61
CA LEU A 10 12.01 -15.80 -30.15
C LEU A 10 11.19 -16.40 -31.31
N ARG A 11 10.84 -17.68 -31.19
CA ARG A 11 9.86 -18.35 -32.07
C ARG A 11 8.49 -18.28 -31.42
N MET A 12 7.48 -17.81 -32.16
CA MET A 12 6.10 -17.68 -31.69
C MET A 12 5.13 -18.04 -32.82
N THR A 13 3.90 -18.42 -32.45
CA THR A 13 2.83 -18.66 -33.42
C THR A 13 2.41 -17.34 -34.08
N PRO A 14 1.89 -17.37 -35.32
CA PRO A 14 1.50 -16.15 -36.04
C PRO A 14 0.40 -15.37 -35.31
N GLU A 15 -0.51 -16.06 -34.61
CA GLU A 15 -1.57 -15.43 -33.82
C GLU A 15 -1.00 -14.64 -32.63
N LEU A 16 -0.03 -15.23 -31.91
CA LEU A 16 0.62 -14.59 -30.76
C LEU A 16 1.43 -13.36 -31.20
N ARG A 17 2.07 -13.45 -32.37
CA ARG A 17 2.79 -12.33 -32.97
C ARG A 17 1.84 -11.16 -33.29
N ALA A 18 0.70 -11.44 -33.92
CA ALA A 18 -0.27 -10.42 -34.27
C ALA A 18 -0.83 -9.71 -33.03
N GLN A 19 -1.11 -10.46 -31.96
CA GLN A 19 -1.55 -9.89 -30.68
C GLN A 19 -0.47 -8.98 -30.06
N ALA A 20 0.79 -9.40 -30.08
CA ALA A 20 1.91 -8.61 -29.55
C ALA A 20 2.14 -7.33 -30.37
N GLU A 21 2.00 -7.38 -31.70
CA GLU A 21 2.12 -6.20 -32.58
C GLU A 21 0.98 -5.20 -32.35
N GLN A 22 -0.26 -5.69 -32.19
CA GLN A 22 -1.40 -4.84 -31.88
C GLN A 22 -1.26 -4.16 -30.52
N ALA A 23 -0.81 -4.90 -29.50
CA ALA A 23 -0.51 -4.37 -28.18
C ALA A 23 0.61 -3.32 -28.22
N ALA A 24 1.71 -3.60 -28.91
CA ALA A 24 2.83 -2.67 -29.05
C ALA A 24 2.38 -1.35 -29.70
N LYS A 25 1.53 -1.44 -30.74
CA LYS A 25 0.95 -0.26 -31.41
C LYS A 25 0.02 0.54 -30.50
N ALA A 26 -0.82 -0.14 -29.70
CA ALA A 26 -1.70 0.52 -28.74
C ALA A 26 -0.92 1.24 -27.62
N SER A 27 0.23 0.68 -27.22
CA SER A 27 1.09 1.24 -26.18
C SER A 27 2.17 2.20 -26.71
N GLY A 28 2.24 2.44 -28.02
CA GLY A 28 3.26 3.31 -28.64
C GLY A 28 4.69 2.79 -28.52
N ARG A 29 4.88 1.48 -28.35
CA ARG A 29 6.19 0.82 -28.14
C ARG A 29 6.57 0.00 -29.36
N SER A 30 7.87 -0.31 -29.51
CA SER A 30 8.32 -1.33 -30.47
C SER A 30 7.88 -2.72 -30.01
N LEU A 31 7.75 -3.68 -30.93
CA LEU A 31 7.37 -5.05 -30.61
C LEU A 31 8.31 -5.66 -29.54
N ASN A 32 9.62 -5.44 -29.66
CA ASN A 32 10.59 -5.91 -28.67
C ASN A 32 10.41 -5.22 -27.32
N ALA A 33 10.17 -3.91 -27.29
CA ALA A 33 9.95 -3.18 -26.03
C ALA A 33 8.68 -3.64 -25.32
N GLU A 34 7.61 -3.96 -26.07
CA GLU A 34 6.37 -4.50 -25.49
C GLU A 34 6.55 -5.93 -24.97
N LEU A 35 7.29 -6.78 -25.70
CA LEU A 35 7.61 -8.14 -25.24
C LEU A 35 8.47 -8.13 -23.98
N VAL A 36 9.49 -7.27 -23.94
CA VAL A 36 10.32 -7.07 -22.74
C VAL A 36 9.46 -6.57 -21.58
N ALA A 37 8.64 -5.53 -21.79
CA ALA A 37 7.76 -5.00 -20.74
C ALA A 37 6.76 -6.04 -20.20
N ARG A 38 6.23 -6.92 -21.07
CA ARG A 38 5.34 -8.02 -20.67
C ARG A 38 6.06 -9.15 -19.92
N LEU A 39 7.29 -9.45 -20.31
CA LEU A 39 8.13 -10.41 -19.58
C LEU A 39 8.52 -9.85 -18.22
N GLU A 40 8.98 -8.60 -18.17
CA GLU A 40 9.28 -7.89 -16.92
C GLU A 40 8.05 -7.82 -16.02
N SER A 41 6.86 -7.49 -16.54
CA SER A 41 5.64 -7.46 -15.75
C SER A 41 5.20 -8.83 -15.25
N SER A 42 5.41 -9.89 -16.04
CA SER A 42 5.14 -11.27 -15.62
C SER A 42 6.05 -11.67 -14.45
N PHE A 43 7.33 -11.30 -14.50
CA PHE A 43 8.25 -11.50 -13.37
C PHE A 43 7.95 -10.59 -12.18
N ILE A 44 7.40 -9.38 -12.38
CA ILE A 44 6.98 -8.49 -11.27
C ILE A 44 5.74 -9.06 -10.56
N ALA A 45 4.81 -9.69 -11.29
CA ALA A 45 3.63 -10.32 -10.71
C ALA A 45 3.95 -11.58 -9.88
N GLU A 46 4.99 -12.33 -10.24
CA GLU A 46 5.52 -13.43 -9.41
C GLU A 46 6.38 -12.94 -8.22
N ASN A 47 6.95 -11.74 -8.29
CA ASN A 47 7.89 -11.19 -7.30
C ASN A 47 7.29 -10.10 -6.40
N ALA A 48 5.98 -10.13 -6.12
CA ALA A 48 5.44 -9.35 -4.99
C ALA A 48 6.09 -9.76 -3.63
N THR A 49 6.87 -10.84 -3.61
CA THR A 49 7.55 -11.38 -2.42
C THR A 49 9.08 -11.49 -2.49
N ASP A 50 9.77 -11.25 -3.62
CA ASP A 50 11.19 -11.68 -3.73
C ASP A 50 12.18 -10.74 -4.47
N ARG A 51 11.83 -9.47 -4.72
CA ARG A 51 12.81 -8.45 -5.16
C ARG A 51 12.96 -7.34 -4.14
N LEU A 52 14.15 -7.24 -3.55
CA LEU A 52 14.56 -6.09 -2.73
C LEU A 52 14.37 -4.80 -3.53
N ILE A 53 13.34 -4.03 -3.16
CA ILE A 53 13.12 -2.69 -3.70
C ILE A 53 14.29 -1.78 -3.31
N THR A 54 14.67 -0.85 -4.18
CA THR A 54 15.71 0.13 -3.83
C THR A 54 15.24 1.00 -2.67
N ALA A 55 16.17 1.46 -1.83
CA ALA A 55 15.84 2.33 -0.69
C ALA A 55 15.11 3.61 -1.13
N GLU A 56 15.42 4.12 -2.31
CA GLU A 56 14.73 5.28 -2.90
C GLU A 56 13.28 4.96 -3.26
N ARG A 57 13.03 3.83 -3.93
CA ARG A 57 11.67 3.39 -4.26
C ARG A 57 10.85 3.04 -3.02
N ALA A 58 11.49 2.46 -2.00
CA ALA A 58 10.86 2.19 -0.71
C ALA A 58 10.40 3.49 -0.03
N ARG A 59 11.21 4.56 -0.06
CA ARG A 59 10.84 5.87 0.49
C ARG A 59 9.69 6.50 -0.27
N GLU A 60 9.69 6.46 -1.61
CA GLU A 60 8.58 6.98 -2.41
C GLU A 60 7.26 6.28 -2.08
N LEU A 61 7.28 4.93 -2.06
CA LEU A 61 6.09 4.13 -1.74
C LEU A 61 5.63 4.37 -0.30
N ALA A 62 6.55 4.47 0.66
CA ALA A 62 6.23 4.80 2.04
C ALA A 62 5.58 6.19 2.14
N MET A 63 6.10 7.21 1.44
CA MET A 63 5.49 8.54 1.40
C MET A 63 4.08 8.52 0.81
N MET A 64 3.85 7.78 -0.27
CA MET A 64 2.51 7.63 -0.85
C MET A 64 1.54 6.93 0.12
N ALA A 65 2.02 5.88 0.81
CA ALA A 65 1.23 5.12 1.77
C ALA A 65 0.89 5.92 3.05
N ARG A 66 1.64 6.98 3.40
CA ARG A 66 1.31 7.85 4.56
C ARG A 66 -0.11 8.42 4.48
N SER A 67 -0.56 8.77 3.28
CA SER A 67 -1.92 9.30 3.07
C SER A 67 -3.03 8.30 3.42
N ALA A 68 -2.73 7.00 3.44
CA ALA A 68 -3.68 5.95 3.78
C ALA A 68 -3.69 5.59 5.28
N ILE A 69 -2.75 6.13 6.08
CA ILE A 69 -2.67 5.85 7.52
C ILE A 69 -3.97 6.22 8.26
N PRO A 70 -4.58 7.41 8.05
CA PRO A 70 -5.84 7.75 8.72
C PRO A 70 -6.98 6.79 8.38
N ASP A 71 -7.09 6.39 7.11
CA ASP A 71 -8.12 5.46 6.65
C ASP A 71 -7.98 4.08 7.28
N GLU A 72 -6.74 3.59 7.41
CA GLU A 72 -6.44 2.30 8.05
C GLU A 72 -6.72 2.34 9.56
N ILE A 73 -6.33 3.43 10.24
CA ILE A 73 -6.62 3.62 11.67
C ILE A 73 -8.13 3.68 11.92
N ARG A 74 -8.87 4.44 11.10
CA ARG A 74 -10.33 4.51 11.18
C ARG A 74 -10.96 3.13 11.03
N LYS A 75 -10.54 2.38 10.00
CA LYS A 75 -11.04 1.03 9.76
C LYS A 75 -10.85 0.13 10.99
N ARG A 76 -9.66 0.15 11.60
CA ARG A 76 -9.35 -0.63 12.80
C ARG A 76 -10.12 -0.20 14.03
N ALA A 77 -10.32 1.10 14.21
CA ALA A 77 -11.15 1.64 15.28
C ALA A 77 -12.58 1.09 15.16
N VAL A 78 -13.16 1.16 13.97
CA VAL A 78 -14.52 0.65 13.68
C VAL A 78 -14.61 -0.86 13.92
N GLU A 79 -13.66 -1.65 13.40
CA GLU A 79 -13.63 -3.11 13.61
C GLU A 79 -13.53 -3.47 15.11
N SER A 80 -12.70 -2.74 15.86
CA SER A 80 -12.51 -2.96 17.30
C SER A 80 -13.75 -2.59 18.10
N ILE A 81 -14.44 -1.49 17.74
CA ILE A 81 -15.71 -1.10 18.33
C ILE A 81 -16.77 -2.20 18.10
N TYR A 82 -16.95 -2.64 16.85
CA TYR A 82 -17.93 -3.68 16.55
C TYR A 82 -17.63 -4.99 17.27
N ARG A 83 -16.35 -5.35 17.40
CA ARG A 83 -15.93 -6.53 18.17
C ARG A 83 -16.28 -6.37 19.65
N ALA A 84 -15.98 -5.22 20.26
CA ALA A 84 -16.31 -4.93 21.65
C ALA A 84 -17.81 -4.99 21.91
N VAL A 85 -18.62 -4.36 21.04
CA VAL A 85 -20.09 -4.38 21.11
C VAL A 85 -20.62 -5.81 21.02
N ARG A 86 -20.09 -6.63 20.10
CA ARG A 86 -20.49 -8.05 19.96
C ARG A 86 -20.21 -8.88 21.22
N LEU A 87 -19.19 -8.50 21.98
CA LEU A 87 -18.80 -9.17 23.22
C LEU A 87 -19.47 -8.55 24.46
N GLY A 88 -20.25 -7.47 24.30
CA GLY A 88 -20.91 -6.77 25.40
C GLY A 88 -19.98 -5.89 26.24
N HIS A 89 -18.81 -5.51 25.71
CA HIS A 89 -17.90 -4.58 26.36
C HIS A 89 -18.33 -3.13 26.14
N SER A 90 -18.01 -2.25 27.09
CA SER A 90 -18.20 -0.78 27.00
C SER A 90 -16.95 -0.03 26.52
N GLU A 91 -15.90 -0.78 26.19
CA GLU A 91 -14.62 -0.24 25.75
C GLU A 91 -14.04 -1.13 24.65
N ALA A 92 -13.35 -0.49 23.72
CA ALA A 92 -12.62 -1.11 22.63
C ALA A 92 -11.18 -0.60 22.63
N ILE A 93 -10.26 -1.48 22.27
CA ILE A 93 -8.85 -1.16 22.12
C ILE A 93 -8.48 -1.54 20.69
N ALA A 94 -8.11 -0.54 19.89
CA ALA A 94 -7.56 -0.76 18.56
C ALA A 94 -6.03 -0.75 18.64
N SER A 95 -5.40 -1.88 18.28
CA SER A 95 -3.94 -1.98 18.22
C SER A 95 -3.42 -1.35 16.92
N LEU A 96 -2.43 -0.48 17.08
CA LEU A 96 -1.72 0.24 16.01
C LEU A 96 -0.22 -0.14 15.96
N SER A 97 0.21 -1.07 16.80
CA SER A 97 1.63 -1.43 16.98
C SER A 97 2.31 -1.94 15.71
N ASP A 98 1.56 -2.61 14.85
CA ASP A 98 2.00 -3.15 13.56
C ASP A 98 2.11 -2.10 12.45
N LEU A 99 1.54 -0.91 12.64
CA LEU A 99 1.70 0.22 11.72
C LEU A 99 3.05 0.93 11.88
N ASN A 100 3.81 0.59 12.94
CA ASN A 100 5.16 1.10 13.21
C ASN A 100 5.25 2.63 13.03
N LEU A 101 4.26 3.33 13.60
CA LEU A 101 4.05 4.77 13.46
C LEU A 101 5.14 5.60 14.16
N ASP A 102 5.95 4.96 15.00
CA ASP A 102 7.18 5.48 15.61
C ASP A 102 8.37 5.53 14.61
N GLY A 103 8.27 4.79 13.50
CA GLY A 103 9.32 4.66 12.49
C GLY A 103 9.25 5.72 11.39
N GLY A 104 9.82 6.90 11.64
CA GLY A 104 10.12 7.88 10.58
C GLY A 104 8.97 8.83 10.18
N ILE A 105 7.92 8.91 10.99
CA ILE A 105 6.92 9.97 10.95
C ILE A 105 7.17 10.88 12.17
N PRO A 106 7.37 12.20 11.99
CA PRO A 106 7.45 13.12 13.11
C PRO A 106 6.16 13.14 13.93
N ASP A 107 6.26 13.24 15.26
CA ASP A 107 5.09 13.24 16.16
C ASP A 107 4.03 14.29 15.76
N SER A 108 4.45 15.47 15.30
CA SER A 108 3.54 16.53 14.85
C SER A 108 2.74 16.17 13.58
N GLU A 109 3.36 15.44 12.65
CA GLU A 109 2.68 14.97 11.42
C GLU A 109 1.68 13.87 11.78
N LEU A 110 2.04 13.01 12.73
CA LEU A 110 1.17 11.95 13.22
C LEU A 110 -0.05 12.51 13.97
N GLU A 111 0.14 13.50 14.84
CA GLU A 111 -0.94 14.24 15.51
C GLU A 111 -1.91 14.87 14.50
N GLU A 112 -1.40 15.51 13.46
CA GLU A 112 -2.23 16.12 12.41
C GLU A 112 -3.06 15.07 11.66
N LEU A 113 -2.45 13.94 11.29
CA LEU A 113 -3.12 12.82 10.62
C LEU A 113 -4.20 12.18 11.51
N MET A 114 -3.94 12.07 12.81
CA MET A 114 -4.85 11.49 13.79
C MET A 114 -6.01 12.41 14.16
N THR A 115 -5.80 13.73 14.09
CA THR A 115 -6.79 14.74 14.52
C THR A 115 -8.13 14.54 13.82
N GLY A 116 -8.13 14.28 12.50
CA GLY A 116 -9.36 14.05 11.74
C GLY A 116 -10.13 12.81 12.22
N VAL A 117 -9.42 11.71 12.47
CA VAL A 117 -10.01 10.44 12.94
C VAL A 117 -10.54 10.58 14.37
N ILE A 118 -9.78 11.23 15.25
CA ILE A 118 -10.19 11.46 16.65
C ILE A 118 -11.44 12.33 16.69
N GLN A 119 -11.47 13.44 15.95
CA GLN A 119 -12.65 14.31 15.88
C GLN A 119 -13.88 13.59 15.31
N GLU A 120 -13.71 12.75 14.29
CA GLU A 120 -14.80 11.94 13.75
C GLU A 120 -15.39 11.04 14.83
N LEU A 121 -14.56 10.31 15.58
CA LEU A 121 -15.00 9.43 16.65
C LEU A 121 -15.62 10.20 17.83
N GLU A 122 -15.03 11.32 18.24
CA GLU A 122 -15.58 12.17 19.30
C GLU A 122 -16.94 12.76 18.91
N SER A 123 -17.12 13.16 17.64
CA SER A 123 -18.39 13.67 17.13
C SER A 123 -19.50 12.62 17.14
N ALA A 124 -19.12 11.33 17.02
CA ALA A 124 -20.04 10.20 17.14
C ALA A 124 -20.33 9.81 18.61
N GLY A 125 -19.71 10.48 19.59
CA GLY A 125 -19.93 10.28 21.01
C GLY A 125 -18.93 9.35 21.71
N TYR A 126 -17.90 8.88 21.00
CA TYR A 126 -16.84 8.07 21.60
C TYR A 126 -15.87 8.92 22.40
N LYS A 127 -15.39 8.42 23.54
CA LYS A 127 -14.26 9.01 24.27
C LYS A 127 -12.98 8.31 23.87
N ILE A 128 -12.06 9.06 23.26
CA ILE A 128 -10.81 8.53 22.73
C ILE A 128 -9.66 8.89 23.65
N LYS A 129 -8.75 7.94 23.90
CA LYS A 129 -7.45 8.19 24.53
C LYS A 129 -6.34 7.57 23.67
N TRP A 130 -5.36 8.40 23.33
CA TRP A 130 -4.17 8.02 22.56
C TRP A 130 -2.95 8.51 23.36
N ASP A 131 -2.17 7.59 23.93
CA ASP A 131 -1.04 7.92 24.82
C ASP A 131 0.31 7.57 24.18
N ASP A 132 0.43 6.40 23.53
CA ASP A 132 1.76 5.82 23.21
C ASP A 132 1.91 5.38 21.75
N VAL A 133 1.14 5.94 20.81
CA VAL A 133 1.22 5.63 19.35
C VAL A 133 0.84 4.18 18.95
N THR A 134 0.84 3.27 19.92
CA THR A 134 0.68 1.82 19.75
C THR A 134 -0.75 1.33 19.90
N ALA A 135 -1.62 2.10 20.55
CA ALA A 135 -3.01 1.72 20.75
C ALA A 135 -3.92 2.93 20.86
N LEU A 136 -5.15 2.77 20.35
CA LEU A 136 -6.25 3.70 20.50
C LEU A 136 -7.28 3.11 21.46
N TRP A 137 -7.52 3.79 22.58
CA TRP A 137 -8.52 3.40 23.56
C TRP A 137 -9.81 4.14 23.28
N ILE A 138 -10.89 3.38 23.11
CA ILE A 138 -12.19 3.90 22.67
C ILE A 138 -13.24 3.47 23.68
N LYS A 139 -13.90 4.44 24.31
CA LYS A 139 -14.98 4.18 25.27
C LYS A 139 -16.30 4.71 24.71
N PHE A 140 -17.37 3.93 24.85
CA PHE A 140 -18.74 4.28 24.44
C PHE A 140 -19.74 4.03 25.56
#